data_AF-A5GKD4-F1
#
_entry.id   AF-A5GKD4-F1
#
_cell.length_a   1.000
_cell.length_b   1.000
_cell.length_c   1.000
_cell.angle_alpha   90.00
_cell.angle_beta   90.00
_cell.angle_gamma   90.00
#
_symmetry.space_group_name_H-M   'P 1'
#
loop_
_entity.id
_entity.type
_entity.pdbx_description
1 polymer ?
#
loop_
_entity_poly.entity_id
_entity_poly.type
_entity_poly.pdbx_seq_one_letter_code
_entity_poly.pdbx_strand_id
1 'polypeptide(L)'
;MVIHPGRPLSSELRRCLAESGLSCLMTVARLRGEPSQRALAGICAIRDHLLQVDCDLQQRPSLTPAAMAQAVSACDPDPEWKERILRGMTLVAMFDGEPDSEILSLLDAAAEAFGVDARPVKTYRNVMLDRQMIVRFDIARRGFLRQAIEATVRDGGLPAFASTLKVLSGHEDRSMLERFQTLRGYPPGSFGKAYADFIERNDFAFPGATGGPPPPVFRHDCCHVLGGYGTTAAEEGGVVGFQAGFERLDPFDVIMFVMAEFELGIGVSPFIPGEWRQLDPERVFAGLEHGSHVNTDLIRDIDPWDHFSDPLAVVRDRFAIPARGRSPQYPEPLAVNH
;
A
#
# COMPACT_ATOMS: atom_id res chain seq x y z
N MET A 1 7.33 -12.32 -12.82
CA MET A 1 6.57 -13.15 -11.87
C MET A 1 5.45 -12.30 -11.29
N VAL A 2 4.26 -12.87 -11.06
CA VAL A 2 3.15 -12.18 -10.39
C VAL A 2 3.14 -12.65 -8.94
N ILE A 3 3.03 -11.72 -7.98
CA ILE A 3 2.87 -12.04 -6.56
C ILE A 3 1.39 -11.99 -6.23
N HIS A 4 0.89 -13.01 -5.54
CA HIS A 4 -0.52 -13.14 -5.18
C HIS A 4 -0.72 -12.99 -3.66
N PRO A 5 -1.00 -11.78 -3.12
CA PRO A 5 -1.14 -11.55 -1.68
C PRO A 5 -2.05 -12.57 -0.98
N GLY A 6 -3.22 -12.83 -1.58
CA GLY A 6 -4.22 -13.79 -1.08
C GLY A 6 -3.95 -15.26 -1.40
N ARG A 7 -2.73 -15.66 -1.80
CA ARG A 7 -2.42 -17.09 -2.04
C ARG A 7 -2.65 -17.88 -0.74
N PRO A 8 -3.55 -18.87 -0.73
CA PRO A 8 -3.80 -19.67 0.46
C PRO A 8 -2.54 -20.42 0.90
N LEU A 9 -2.29 -20.43 2.21
CA LEU A 9 -1.19 -21.14 2.84
C LEU A 9 -1.74 -22.30 3.67
N SER A 10 -1.20 -23.51 3.48
CA SER A 10 -1.45 -24.60 4.43
C SER A 10 -0.85 -24.24 5.79
N SER A 11 -1.40 -24.78 6.87
CA SER A 11 -0.87 -24.52 8.23
C SER A 11 0.58 -24.99 8.41
N GLU A 12 1.01 -25.99 7.63
CA GLU A 12 2.41 -26.47 7.63
C GLU A 12 3.33 -25.48 6.90
N LEU A 13 2.97 -25.10 5.67
CA LEU A 13 3.75 -24.15 4.88
C LEU A 13 3.88 -22.81 5.60
N ARG A 14 2.77 -22.33 6.18
CA ARG A 14 2.71 -21.12 7.00
C ARG A 14 3.71 -21.13 8.16
N ARG A 15 3.76 -22.23 8.93
CA ARG A 15 4.72 -22.37 10.04
C ARG A 15 6.16 -22.43 9.53
N CYS A 16 6.42 -23.18 8.46
CA CYS A 16 7.76 -23.26 7.87
C CYS A 16 8.25 -21.90 7.34
N LEU A 17 7.39 -21.16 6.63
CA LEU A 17 7.68 -19.80 6.15
C LEU A 17 7.84 -18.81 7.29
N ALA A 18 7.13 -19.00 8.42
CA ALA A 18 7.35 -18.19 9.61
C ALA A 18 8.71 -18.45 10.24
N GLU A 19 9.14 -19.70 10.32
CA GLU A 19 10.48 -20.04 10.82
C GLU A 19 11.59 -19.48 9.93
N SER A 20 11.50 -19.71 8.63
CA SER A 20 12.53 -19.28 7.66
C SER A 20 12.46 -17.79 7.35
N GLY A 21 11.29 -17.28 6.93
CA GLY A 21 11.08 -15.90 6.50
C GLY A 21 11.26 -14.88 7.62
N LEU A 22 10.68 -15.10 8.81
CA LEU A 22 10.87 -14.15 9.93
C LEU A 22 12.34 -14.13 10.40
N SER A 23 13.06 -15.25 10.31
CA SER A 23 14.52 -15.27 10.58
C SER A 23 15.29 -14.40 9.56
N CYS A 24 14.88 -14.39 8.29
CA CYS A 24 15.46 -13.50 7.29
C CYS A 24 15.21 -12.02 7.64
N LEU A 25 13.97 -11.66 8.04
CA LEU A 25 13.63 -10.30 8.44
C LEU A 25 14.38 -9.86 9.71
N MET A 26 14.44 -10.74 10.71
CA MET A 26 15.17 -10.49 11.95
C MET A 26 16.68 -10.36 11.71
N THR A 27 17.25 -11.06 10.73
CA THR A 27 18.66 -10.89 10.35
C THR A 27 18.93 -9.46 9.87
N VAL A 28 18.04 -8.90 9.04
CA VAL A 28 18.15 -7.52 8.57
C VAL A 28 18.06 -6.54 9.74
N ALA A 29 17.02 -6.68 10.57
CA ALA A 29 16.77 -5.76 11.67
C ALA A 29 17.86 -5.79 12.76
N ARG A 30 18.58 -6.91 12.90
CA ARG A 30 19.67 -7.07 13.88
C ARG A 30 21.05 -6.70 13.37
N LEU A 31 21.19 -6.40 12.07
CA LEU A 31 22.52 -6.24 11.47
C LEU A 31 23.35 -5.16 12.18
N ARG A 32 22.71 -4.09 12.66
CA ARG A 32 23.35 -2.97 13.36
C ARG A 32 23.18 -3.00 14.89
N GLY A 33 22.77 -4.13 15.46
CA GLY A 33 22.52 -4.28 16.90
C GLY A 33 21.07 -4.63 17.22
N GLU A 34 20.50 -4.01 18.25
CA GLU A 34 19.10 -4.25 18.61
C GLU A 34 18.16 -3.66 17.55
N PRO A 35 17.12 -4.41 17.10
CA PRO A 35 16.13 -3.92 16.16
C PRO A 35 15.46 -2.63 16.63
N SER A 36 15.25 -1.67 15.72
CA SER A 36 14.42 -0.52 16.05
C SER A 36 12.98 -0.94 16.34
N GLN A 37 12.27 -0.13 17.13
CA GLN A 37 10.85 -0.35 17.42
C GLN A 37 10.00 -0.44 16.14
N ARG A 38 10.34 0.36 15.11
CA ARG A 38 9.60 0.40 13.85
C ARG A 38 9.85 -0.84 12.98
N ALA A 39 11.10 -1.27 12.85
CA ALA A 39 11.42 -2.52 12.18
C ALA A 39 10.75 -3.71 12.87
N LEU A 40 10.83 -3.79 14.20
CA LEU A 40 10.17 -4.84 14.96
C LEU A 40 8.64 -4.81 14.80
N ALA A 41 8.02 -3.63 14.81
CA ALA A 41 6.59 -3.48 14.54
C ALA A 41 6.22 -4.02 13.15
N GLY A 42 7.00 -3.72 12.11
CA GLY A 42 6.79 -4.28 10.77
C GLY A 42 6.92 -5.82 10.72
N ILE A 43 7.89 -6.39 11.44
CA ILE A 43 8.06 -7.86 11.52
C ILE A 43 6.91 -8.52 12.27
N CYS A 44 6.48 -7.95 13.41
CA CYS A 44 5.31 -8.40 14.15
C CYS A 44 4.05 -8.36 13.26
N ALA A 45 3.85 -7.27 12.53
CA ALA A 45 2.71 -7.11 11.64
C ALA A 45 2.69 -8.15 10.51
N ILE A 46 3.85 -8.47 9.92
CA ILE A 46 3.96 -9.56 8.94
C ILE A 46 3.63 -10.92 9.59
N ARG A 47 4.14 -11.17 10.80
CA ARG A 47 3.86 -12.39 11.57
C ARG A 47 2.35 -12.53 11.84
N ASP A 48 1.70 -11.46 12.25
CA ASP A 48 0.33 -11.47 12.76
C ASP A 48 -0.70 -11.45 11.64
N HIS A 49 -0.47 -10.68 10.57
CA HIS A 49 -1.44 -10.46 9.49
C HIS A 49 -1.22 -11.31 8.25
N LEU A 50 0.04 -11.59 7.87
CA LEU A 50 0.33 -12.33 6.64
C LEU A 50 0.60 -13.80 6.90
N LEU A 51 1.34 -14.09 7.97
CA LEU A 51 1.64 -15.45 8.38
C LEU A 51 0.65 -15.97 9.40
N GLN A 52 0.01 -15.14 10.23
CA GLN A 52 -0.95 -15.55 11.26
C GLN A 52 -0.43 -16.72 12.12
N VAL A 53 0.77 -16.55 12.68
CA VAL A 53 1.44 -17.54 13.54
C VAL A 53 1.84 -16.93 14.87
N ASP A 54 1.64 -17.69 15.96
CA ASP A 54 2.21 -17.33 17.24
C ASP A 54 3.65 -17.86 17.34
N CYS A 55 4.62 -16.95 17.40
CA CYS A 55 6.00 -17.29 17.64
C CYS A 55 6.80 -16.15 18.25
N ASP A 56 7.82 -16.54 19.03
CA ASP A 56 8.78 -15.62 19.62
C ASP A 56 9.84 -15.20 18.57
N LEU A 57 9.81 -13.92 18.19
CA LEU A 57 10.77 -13.32 17.26
C LEU A 57 12.18 -13.25 17.87
N GLN A 58 12.31 -13.16 19.19
CA GLN A 58 13.62 -13.03 19.84
C GLN A 58 14.45 -14.29 19.71
N GLN A 59 13.81 -15.46 19.65
CA GLN A 59 14.47 -16.76 19.51
C GLN A 59 14.88 -17.07 18.06
N ARG A 60 14.53 -16.22 17.09
CA ARG A 60 14.89 -16.45 15.68
C ARG A 60 16.40 -16.27 15.47
N PRO A 61 17.09 -17.18 14.76
CA PRO A 61 18.50 -17.02 14.47
C PRO A 61 18.74 -15.96 13.40
N SER A 62 19.92 -15.34 13.43
CA SER A 62 20.44 -14.61 12.26
C SER A 62 21.03 -15.61 11.27
N LEU A 63 20.74 -15.45 9.98
CA LEU A 63 21.12 -16.38 8.94
C LEU A 63 22.10 -15.76 7.94
N THR A 64 22.94 -16.57 7.32
CA THR A 64 23.70 -16.14 6.14
C THR A 64 22.79 -16.14 4.91
N PRO A 65 23.06 -15.34 3.86
CA PRO A 65 22.25 -15.34 2.63
C PRO A 65 22.02 -16.73 2.03
N ALA A 66 23.04 -17.59 1.99
CA ALA A 66 22.92 -18.97 1.51
C ALA A 66 22.01 -19.82 2.40
N ALA A 67 22.10 -19.67 3.73
CA ALA A 67 21.23 -20.36 4.67
C ALA A 67 19.77 -19.87 4.58
N MET A 68 19.55 -18.57 4.37
CA MET A 68 18.22 -18.02 4.08
C MET A 68 17.61 -18.70 2.84
N ALA A 69 18.36 -18.74 1.74
CA ALA A 69 17.90 -19.31 0.47
C ALA A 69 17.52 -20.79 0.62
N GLN A 70 18.37 -21.55 1.33
CA GLN A 70 18.16 -22.96 1.61
C GLN A 70 16.92 -23.18 2.50
N ALA A 71 16.77 -22.41 3.57
CA ALA A 71 15.66 -22.55 4.51
C ALA A 71 14.31 -22.27 3.83
N VAL A 72 14.22 -21.23 3.02
CA VAL A 72 12.98 -20.90 2.28
C VAL A 72 12.66 -21.97 1.25
N SER A 73 13.66 -22.40 0.47
CA SER A 73 13.46 -23.43 -0.58
C SER A 73 13.10 -24.80 -0.01
N ALA A 74 13.49 -25.09 1.24
CA ALA A 74 13.11 -26.32 1.94
C ALA A 74 11.64 -26.33 2.36
N CYS A 75 11.02 -25.16 2.55
CA CYS A 75 9.59 -25.06 2.83
C CYS A 75 8.75 -25.31 1.58
N ASP A 76 9.10 -24.64 0.49
CA ASP A 76 8.44 -24.76 -0.80
C ASP A 76 9.42 -24.27 -1.90
N PRO A 77 9.66 -25.05 -2.97
CA PRO A 77 10.59 -24.67 -4.03
C PRO A 77 10.09 -23.52 -4.92
N ASP A 78 8.84 -23.08 -4.77
CA ASP A 78 8.29 -21.96 -5.54
C ASP A 78 9.11 -20.67 -5.30
N PRO A 79 9.69 -20.07 -6.36
CA PRO A 79 10.51 -18.86 -6.23
C PRO A 79 9.73 -17.67 -5.68
N GLU A 80 8.39 -17.69 -5.72
CA GLU A 80 7.54 -16.63 -5.18
C GLU A 80 7.85 -16.34 -3.70
N TRP A 81 8.17 -17.36 -2.89
CA TRP A 81 8.44 -17.18 -1.46
C TRP A 81 9.71 -16.38 -1.22
N LYS A 82 10.77 -16.65 -1.98
CA LYS A 82 12.03 -15.90 -1.91
C LYS A 82 11.86 -14.45 -2.35
N GLU A 83 11.06 -14.22 -3.40
CA GLU A 83 10.70 -12.88 -3.89
C GLU A 83 9.90 -12.09 -2.84
N ARG A 84 8.91 -12.71 -2.20
CA ARG A 84 8.13 -12.09 -1.11
C ARG A 84 9.00 -11.76 0.10
N ILE A 85 9.88 -12.69 0.50
CA ILE A 85 10.76 -12.49 1.65
C ILE A 85 11.77 -11.37 1.37
N LEU A 86 12.36 -11.28 0.18
CA LEU A 86 13.26 -10.18 -0.17
C LEU A 86 12.56 -8.81 -0.13
N ARG A 87 11.29 -8.73 -0.57
CA ARG A 87 10.49 -7.50 -0.43
C ARG A 87 10.25 -7.15 1.03
N GLY A 88 9.88 -8.13 1.85
CA GLY A 88 9.74 -7.95 3.29
C GLY A 88 11.03 -7.47 3.96
N MET A 89 12.16 -8.09 3.63
CA MET A 89 13.49 -7.69 4.11
C MET A 89 13.80 -6.23 3.77
N THR A 90 13.46 -5.83 2.53
CA THR A 90 13.69 -4.46 2.05
C THR A 90 12.78 -3.45 2.76
N LEU A 91 11.49 -3.77 2.97
CA LEU A 91 10.57 -2.90 3.71
C LEU A 91 10.99 -2.75 5.18
N VAL A 92 11.37 -3.85 5.83
CA VAL A 92 11.91 -3.83 7.21
C VAL A 92 13.15 -2.95 7.30
N ALA A 93 14.08 -3.06 6.36
CA ALA A 93 15.26 -2.20 6.29
C ALA A 93 14.88 -0.71 6.19
N MET A 94 13.85 -0.36 5.42
CA MET A 94 13.37 1.03 5.29
C MET A 94 12.68 1.55 6.56
N PHE A 95 12.00 0.69 7.32
CA PHE A 95 11.44 1.06 8.63
C PHE A 95 12.53 1.24 9.69
N ASP A 96 13.68 0.58 9.54
CA ASP A 96 14.74 0.57 10.56
C ASP A 96 15.52 1.90 10.66
N GLY A 97 15.26 2.84 9.74
CA GLY A 97 15.79 4.20 9.77
C GLY A 97 16.58 4.56 8.52
N GLU A 98 17.64 5.36 8.70
CA GLU A 98 18.44 5.82 7.57
C GLU A 98 19.10 4.64 6.84
N PRO A 99 18.96 4.57 5.50
CA PRO A 99 19.56 3.51 4.71
C PRO A 99 21.08 3.48 4.84
N ASP A 100 21.62 2.27 4.99
CA ASP A 100 23.04 2.02 5.18
C ASP A 100 23.61 0.98 4.19
N SER A 101 24.92 1.08 3.96
CA SER A 101 25.69 0.27 3.02
C SER A 101 25.89 -1.19 3.44
N GLU A 102 25.94 -1.50 4.74
CA GLU A 102 26.03 -2.87 5.24
C GLU A 102 24.70 -3.60 5.01
N ILE A 103 23.59 -2.93 5.29
CA ILE A 103 22.24 -3.44 4.99
C ILE A 103 22.07 -3.65 3.49
N LEU A 104 22.50 -2.69 2.65
CA LEU A 104 22.45 -2.85 1.20
C LEU A 104 23.24 -4.08 0.74
N SER A 105 24.44 -4.28 1.30
CA SER A 105 25.29 -5.44 0.98
C SER A 105 24.63 -6.77 1.36
N LEU A 106 23.97 -6.82 2.53
CA LEU A 106 23.19 -7.99 2.95
C LEU A 106 22.03 -8.26 1.99
N LEU A 107 21.27 -7.22 1.62
CA LEU A 107 20.13 -7.35 0.71
C LEU A 107 20.55 -7.80 -0.70
N ASP A 108 21.66 -7.27 -1.22
CA ASP A 108 22.21 -7.69 -2.53
C ASP A 108 22.66 -9.16 -2.48
N ALA A 109 23.39 -9.56 -1.43
CA ALA A 109 23.82 -10.94 -1.26
C ALA A 109 22.63 -11.91 -1.07
N ALA A 110 21.58 -11.48 -0.37
CA ALA A 110 20.34 -12.25 -0.23
C ALA A 110 19.62 -12.39 -1.58
N ALA A 111 19.51 -11.33 -2.37
CA ALA A 111 18.90 -11.38 -3.70
C ALA A 111 19.64 -12.35 -4.64
N GLU A 112 20.98 -12.32 -4.62
CA GLU A 112 21.83 -13.26 -5.37
C GLU A 112 21.63 -14.70 -4.89
N ALA A 113 21.71 -14.96 -3.59
CA ALA A 113 21.52 -16.30 -3.03
C ALA A 113 20.10 -16.85 -3.28
N PHE A 114 19.09 -15.99 -3.26
CA PHE A 114 17.72 -16.35 -3.58
C PHE A 114 17.53 -16.68 -5.06
N GLY A 115 18.37 -16.11 -5.94
CA GLY A 115 18.24 -16.22 -7.39
C GLY A 115 17.00 -15.50 -7.91
N VAL A 116 16.67 -14.34 -7.31
CA VAL A 116 15.43 -13.58 -7.57
C VAL A 116 15.73 -12.18 -8.09
N ASP A 117 14.71 -11.48 -8.55
CA ASP A 117 14.88 -10.12 -9.04
C ASP A 117 15.25 -9.13 -7.91
N ALA A 118 16.44 -8.54 -8.03
CA ALA A 118 16.94 -7.53 -7.08
C ALA A 118 16.23 -6.16 -7.16
N ARG A 119 15.10 -6.03 -7.87
CA ARG A 119 14.30 -4.80 -7.98
C ARG A 119 14.05 -4.10 -6.63
N PRO A 120 13.57 -4.77 -5.56
CA PRO A 120 13.37 -4.12 -4.26
C PRO A 120 14.66 -3.53 -3.69
N VAL A 121 15.78 -4.25 -3.84
CA VAL A 121 17.11 -3.82 -3.37
C VAL A 121 17.63 -2.61 -4.15
N LYS A 122 17.35 -2.54 -5.46
CA LYS A 122 17.64 -1.35 -6.27
C LYS A 122 16.87 -0.13 -5.79
N THR A 123 15.62 -0.29 -5.36
CA THR A 123 14.85 0.80 -4.74
C THR A 123 15.52 1.27 -3.46
N TYR A 124 15.88 0.36 -2.54
CA TYR A 124 16.63 0.71 -1.33
C TYR A 124 17.93 1.46 -1.62
N ARG A 125 18.72 0.97 -2.58
CA ARG A 125 19.94 1.64 -3.06
C ARG A 125 19.67 3.06 -3.56
N ASN A 126 18.58 3.27 -4.30
CA ASN A 126 18.24 4.60 -4.82
C ASN A 126 17.81 5.56 -3.70
N VAL A 127 17.12 5.07 -2.67
CA VAL A 127 16.82 5.87 -1.47
C VAL A 127 18.12 6.24 -0.74
N MET A 128 19.01 5.26 -0.51
CA MET A 128 20.31 5.49 0.14
C MET A 128 21.19 6.51 -0.59
N LEU A 129 21.18 6.49 -1.92
CA LEU A 129 21.97 7.40 -2.76
C LEU A 129 21.26 8.74 -3.05
N ASP A 130 20.17 9.04 -2.33
CA ASP A 130 19.35 10.25 -2.49
C ASP A 130 18.87 10.49 -3.94
N ARG A 131 18.60 9.40 -4.67
CA ARG A 131 18.13 9.45 -6.06
C ARG A 131 16.61 9.57 -6.11
N GLN A 132 16.06 10.56 -5.40
CA GLN A 132 14.62 10.73 -5.18
C GLN A 132 13.81 10.77 -6.47
N MET A 133 14.33 11.42 -7.53
CA MET A 133 13.64 11.48 -8.82
C MET A 133 13.50 10.10 -9.49
N ILE A 134 14.49 9.23 -9.31
CA ILE A 134 14.40 7.84 -9.80
C ILE A 134 13.34 7.10 -8.99
N VAL A 135 13.34 7.23 -7.66
CA VAL A 135 12.35 6.60 -6.78
C VAL A 135 10.92 7.04 -7.14
N ARG A 136 10.68 8.35 -7.28
CA ARG A 136 9.39 8.92 -7.71
C ARG A 136 8.93 8.37 -9.05
N PHE A 137 9.81 8.35 -10.06
CA PHE A 137 9.49 7.80 -11.37
C PHE A 137 9.17 6.31 -11.32
N ASP A 138 9.94 5.56 -10.53
CA ASP A 138 9.78 4.13 -10.32
C ASP A 138 8.46 3.77 -9.63
N ILE A 139 8.00 4.59 -8.68
CA ILE A 139 6.69 4.46 -8.02
C ILE A 139 5.59 4.81 -9.01
N ALA A 140 5.67 5.96 -9.68
CA ALA A 140 4.64 6.40 -10.63
C ALA A 140 4.39 5.41 -11.77
N ARG A 141 5.46 4.80 -12.31
CA ARG A 141 5.35 3.87 -13.44
C ARG A 141 4.94 2.45 -13.06
N ARG A 142 5.02 2.05 -11.78
CA ARG A 142 4.77 0.67 -11.33
C ARG A 142 3.63 0.52 -10.33
N GLY A 143 3.29 1.58 -9.60
CA GLY A 143 2.20 1.59 -8.64
C GLY A 143 0.83 1.81 -9.30
N PHE A 144 -0.17 1.97 -8.44
CA PHE A 144 -1.57 2.07 -8.82
C PHE A 144 -1.91 3.24 -9.75
N LEU A 145 -1.12 4.32 -9.71
CA LEU A 145 -1.31 5.46 -10.61
C LEU A 145 -1.28 5.01 -12.08
N ARG A 146 -0.42 4.04 -12.43
CA ARG A 146 -0.41 3.43 -13.76
C ARG A 146 -1.73 2.72 -14.08
N GLN A 147 -2.22 1.85 -13.19
CA GLN A 147 -3.47 1.13 -13.44
C GLN A 147 -4.66 2.06 -13.57
N ALA A 148 -4.69 3.10 -12.75
CA ALA A 148 -5.75 4.07 -12.75
C ALA A 148 -5.73 4.95 -14.03
N ILE A 149 -4.54 5.28 -14.56
CA ILE A 149 -4.40 5.88 -15.89
C ILE A 149 -4.88 4.91 -16.99
N GLU A 150 -4.46 3.64 -16.94
CA GLU A 150 -4.87 2.62 -17.92
C GLU A 150 -6.40 2.39 -17.91
N ALA A 151 -7.03 2.36 -16.73
CA ALA A 151 -8.47 2.26 -16.57
C ALA A 151 -9.18 3.50 -17.14
N THR A 152 -8.68 4.70 -16.82
CA THR A 152 -9.24 5.96 -17.36
C THR A 152 -9.19 5.98 -18.90
N VAL A 153 -8.11 5.49 -19.50
CA VAL A 153 -7.99 5.38 -20.97
C VAL A 153 -8.95 4.33 -21.53
N ARG A 154 -9.15 3.20 -20.83
CA ARG A 154 -10.07 2.12 -21.24
C ARG A 154 -11.53 2.58 -21.23
N ASP A 155 -11.95 3.31 -20.20
CA ASP A 155 -13.35 3.66 -19.97
C ASP A 155 -13.83 4.83 -20.86
N GLY A 156 -12.93 5.65 -21.41
CA GLY A 156 -13.33 6.84 -22.18
C GLY A 156 -12.37 7.35 -23.26
N GLY A 157 -11.28 6.64 -23.57
CA GLY A 157 -10.35 6.98 -24.66
C GLY A 157 -9.59 8.32 -24.46
N LEU A 158 -9.14 8.93 -25.56
CA LEU A 158 -8.44 10.23 -25.58
C LEU A 158 -9.19 11.37 -24.83
N PRO A 159 -10.54 11.47 -24.89
CA PRO A 159 -11.29 12.47 -24.13
C PRO A 159 -11.13 12.36 -22.60
N ALA A 160 -11.16 11.15 -22.03
CA ALA A 160 -10.96 10.95 -20.60
C ALA A 160 -9.53 11.29 -20.15
N PHE A 161 -8.54 10.98 -20.99
CA PHE A 161 -7.15 11.40 -20.78
C PHE A 161 -6.98 12.93 -20.84
N ALA A 162 -7.65 13.60 -21.78
CA ALA A 162 -7.66 15.07 -21.88
C ALA A 162 -8.32 15.72 -20.64
N SER A 163 -9.38 15.12 -20.09
CA SER A 163 -10.00 15.59 -18.85
C SER A 163 -9.04 15.47 -17.64
N THR A 164 -8.26 14.38 -17.58
CA THR A 164 -7.22 14.18 -16.55
C THR A 164 -6.12 15.24 -16.66
N LEU A 165 -5.64 15.52 -17.88
CA LEU A 165 -4.66 16.59 -18.13
C LEU A 165 -5.21 17.99 -17.80
N LYS A 166 -6.51 18.23 -18.00
CA LYS A 166 -7.17 19.50 -17.68
C LYS A 166 -7.30 19.72 -16.17
N VAL A 167 -7.64 18.68 -15.41
CA VAL A 167 -7.64 18.75 -13.94
C VAL A 167 -6.22 19.02 -13.42
N LEU A 168 -5.21 18.33 -13.97
CA LEU A 168 -3.80 18.56 -13.63
C LEU A 168 -3.28 19.94 -14.05
N SER A 169 -3.90 20.59 -15.05
CA SER A 169 -3.57 21.96 -15.46
C SER A 169 -4.28 23.04 -14.62
N GLY A 170 -4.98 22.66 -13.56
CA GLY A 170 -5.64 23.57 -12.62
C GLY A 170 -6.91 24.21 -13.15
N HIS A 171 -7.49 23.70 -14.25
CA HIS A 171 -8.73 24.22 -14.81
C HIS A 171 -9.93 23.44 -14.31
N GLU A 172 -10.95 24.16 -13.84
CA GLU A 172 -12.22 23.57 -13.44
C GLU A 172 -12.90 22.81 -14.61
N ASP A 173 -13.37 21.61 -14.31
CA ASP A 173 -14.36 20.87 -15.10
C ASP A 173 -15.70 20.90 -14.38
N ARG A 174 -16.46 21.96 -14.70
CA ARG A 174 -17.76 22.22 -14.09
C ARG A 174 -18.75 21.07 -14.27
N SER A 175 -18.72 20.39 -15.41
CA SER A 175 -19.64 19.28 -15.68
C SER A 175 -19.35 18.07 -14.78
N MET A 176 -18.07 17.76 -14.58
CA MET A 176 -17.63 16.72 -13.66
C MET A 176 -17.97 17.10 -12.22
N LEU A 177 -17.66 18.33 -11.83
CA LEU A 177 -17.96 18.84 -10.49
C LEU A 177 -19.45 18.74 -10.17
N GLU A 178 -20.32 19.27 -11.04
CA GLU A 178 -21.77 19.22 -10.85
C GLU A 178 -22.27 17.78 -10.75
N ARG A 179 -21.72 16.85 -11.56
CA ARG A 179 -22.05 15.43 -11.49
C ARG A 179 -21.66 14.83 -10.13
N PHE A 180 -20.44 15.03 -9.65
CA PHE A 180 -20.00 14.49 -8.35
C PHE A 180 -20.77 15.10 -7.18
N GLN A 181 -21.14 16.38 -7.26
CA GLN A 181 -21.94 17.04 -6.23
C GLN A 181 -23.35 16.45 -6.07
N THR A 182 -23.89 15.77 -7.10
CA THR A 182 -25.19 15.06 -6.99
C THR A 182 -25.18 13.94 -5.94
N LEU A 183 -24.00 13.38 -5.63
CA LEU A 183 -23.84 12.30 -4.64
C LEU A 183 -24.28 12.71 -3.23
N ARG A 184 -24.33 14.03 -2.93
CA ARG A 184 -24.88 14.55 -1.67
C ARG A 184 -26.33 14.17 -1.44
N GLY A 185 -27.12 14.07 -2.52
CA GLY A 185 -28.54 13.78 -2.50
C GLY A 185 -28.87 12.28 -2.56
N TYR A 186 -27.84 11.41 -2.58
CA TYR A 186 -28.06 9.97 -2.63
C TYR A 186 -28.63 9.43 -1.31
N PRO A 187 -29.29 8.25 -1.32
CA PRO A 187 -29.91 7.69 -0.13
C PRO A 187 -28.94 7.58 1.06
N PRO A 188 -29.38 7.93 2.29
CA PRO A 188 -28.57 7.70 3.48
C PRO A 188 -28.10 6.24 3.60
N GLY A 189 -26.81 6.04 3.86
CA GLY A 189 -26.20 4.71 3.92
C GLY A 189 -25.82 4.11 2.57
N SER A 190 -26.05 4.81 1.46
CA SER A 190 -25.52 4.40 0.14
C SER A 190 -24.02 4.68 0.01
N PHE A 191 -23.36 3.97 -0.89
CA PHE A 191 -21.94 4.18 -1.16
C PHE A 191 -21.64 5.61 -1.66
N GLY A 192 -22.45 6.13 -2.59
CA GLY A 192 -22.29 7.49 -3.11
C GLY A 192 -22.47 8.57 -2.04
N LYS A 193 -23.47 8.41 -1.16
CA LYS A 193 -23.65 9.33 -0.03
C LYS A 193 -22.46 9.27 0.93
N ALA A 194 -21.98 8.07 1.25
CA ALA A 194 -20.81 7.90 2.10
C ALA A 194 -19.52 8.49 1.49
N TYR A 195 -19.36 8.43 0.17
CA TYR A 195 -18.27 9.11 -0.54
C TYR A 195 -18.38 10.64 -0.45
N ALA A 196 -19.56 11.21 -0.70
CA ALA A 196 -19.77 12.65 -0.54
C ALA A 196 -19.48 13.11 0.89
N ASP A 197 -19.96 12.36 1.89
CA ASP A 197 -19.70 12.64 3.30
C ASP A 197 -18.21 12.55 3.66
N PHE A 198 -17.48 11.60 3.05
CA PHE A 198 -16.04 11.49 3.21
C PHE A 198 -15.30 12.70 2.65
N ILE A 199 -15.64 13.14 1.42
CA ILE A 199 -15.03 14.32 0.81
C ILE A 199 -15.28 15.57 1.66
N GLU A 200 -16.53 15.77 2.10
CA GLU A 200 -16.90 16.93 2.91
C GLU A 200 -16.26 16.92 4.30
N ARG A 201 -16.19 15.76 4.95
CA ARG A 201 -15.56 15.62 6.27
C ARG A 201 -14.09 16.04 6.26
N ASN A 202 -13.39 15.78 5.17
CA ASN A 202 -11.96 16.03 5.06
C ASN A 202 -11.65 17.39 4.40
N ASP A 203 -12.65 18.23 4.14
CA ASP A 203 -12.51 19.47 3.38
C ASP A 203 -11.82 19.27 2.01
N PHE A 204 -12.01 18.09 1.41
CA PHE A 204 -11.46 17.78 0.10
C PHE A 204 -12.30 18.41 -1.00
N ALA A 205 -11.65 18.79 -2.09
CA ALA A 205 -12.33 19.23 -3.29
C ALA A 205 -12.90 18.02 -4.05
N PHE A 206 -14.15 18.11 -4.52
CA PHE A 206 -14.71 17.10 -5.41
C PHE A 206 -13.95 17.04 -6.74
N PRO A 207 -13.92 15.88 -7.42
CA PRO A 207 -13.37 15.79 -8.78
C PRO A 207 -14.03 16.82 -9.71
N GLY A 208 -13.20 17.50 -10.51
CA GLY A 208 -13.63 18.57 -11.42
C GLY A 208 -13.52 19.98 -10.84
N ALA A 209 -13.44 20.16 -9.52
CA ALA A 209 -13.09 21.45 -8.93
C ALA A 209 -11.61 21.79 -9.17
N THR A 210 -11.26 23.07 -9.13
CA THR A 210 -9.84 23.50 -9.11
C THR A 210 -9.12 22.87 -7.92
N GLY A 211 -8.05 22.10 -8.18
CA GLY A 211 -7.33 21.36 -7.15
C GLY A 211 -8.01 20.06 -6.70
N GLY A 212 -9.15 19.69 -7.30
CA GLY A 212 -9.80 18.41 -7.05
C GLY A 212 -9.01 17.22 -7.61
N PRO A 213 -9.22 16.02 -7.06
CA PRO A 213 -8.49 14.84 -7.48
C PRO A 213 -8.84 14.48 -8.94
N PRO A 214 -7.86 14.10 -9.77
CA PRO A 214 -8.13 13.54 -11.07
C PRO A 214 -8.80 12.15 -10.93
N PRO A 215 -9.43 11.61 -12.00
CA PRO A 215 -10.17 10.35 -11.92
C PRO A 215 -9.40 9.17 -11.28
N PRO A 216 -8.08 9.01 -11.51
CA PRO A 216 -7.27 8.02 -10.80
C PRO A 216 -7.31 8.11 -9.27
N VAL A 217 -7.31 9.32 -8.72
CA VAL A 217 -7.23 9.58 -7.28
C VAL A 217 -8.62 9.43 -6.64
N PHE A 218 -9.71 9.79 -7.33
CA PHE A 218 -11.06 9.56 -6.80
C PHE A 218 -11.34 8.06 -6.53
N ARG A 219 -10.81 7.17 -7.38
CA ARG A 219 -10.94 5.72 -7.18
C ARG A 219 -10.21 5.25 -5.92
N HIS A 220 -9.06 5.85 -5.60
CA HIS A 220 -8.37 5.65 -4.34
C HIS A 220 -9.19 6.19 -3.15
N ASP A 221 -9.78 7.38 -3.25
CA ASP A 221 -10.69 7.93 -2.23
C ASP A 221 -11.88 6.98 -1.95
N CYS A 222 -12.39 6.30 -2.98
CA CYS A 222 -13.41 5.27 -2.81
C CYS A 222 -12.93 4.10 -1.94
N CYS A 223 -11.64 3.74 -1.97
CA CYS A 223 -11.07 2.70 -1.11
C CYS A 223 -11.08 3.09 0.37
N HIS A 224 -10.99 4.37 0.72
CA HIS A 224 -11.21 4.81 2.10
C HIS A 224 -12.61 4.47 2.58
N VAL A 225 -13.62 4.76 1.75
CA VAL A 225 -15.02 4.50 2.09
C VAL A 225 -15.31 3.00 2.11
N LEU A 226 -14.89 2.27 1.07
CA LEU A 226 -15.11 0.84 0.94
C LEU A 226 -14.40 0.04 2.05
N GLY A 227 -13.13 0.34 2.30
CA GLY A 227 -12.31 -0.33 3.32
C GLY A 227 -12.49 0.22 4.75
N GLY A 228 -13.12 1.39 4.90
CA GLY A 228 -13.33 2.02 6.21
C GLY A 228 -12.07 2.63 6.80
N TYR A 229 -11.30 3.36 6.00
CA TYR A 229 -10.08 4.08 6.38
C TYR A 229 -10.33 5.59 6.50
N GLY A 230 -9.66 6.23 7.45
CA GLY A 230 -9.58 7.68 7.54
C GLY A 230 -8.38 8.22 6.76
N THR A 231 -7.83 9.37 7.17
CA THR A 231 -6.87 10.16 6.36
C THR A 231 -5.64 10.64 7.14
N THR A 232 -5.40 10.15 8.36
CA THR A 232 -4.09 10.34 9.01
C THR A 232 -3.01 9.55 8.25
N ALA A 233 -1.72 9.91 8.35
CA ALA A 233 -0.64 9.14 7.70
C ALA A 233 -0.67 7.63 8.02
N ALA A 234 -1.06 7.26 9.23
CA ALA A 234 -1.24 5.87 9.63
C ALA A 234 -2.44 5.19 8.92
N GLU A 235 -3.52 5.93 8.67
CA GLU A 235 -4.68 5.45 7.90
C GLU A 235 -4.37 5.38 6.40
N GLU A 236 -3.62 6.34 5.85
CA GLU A 236 -3.11 6.33 4.48
C GLU A 236 -2.25 5.08 4.21
N GLY A 237 -1.32 4.78 5.13
CA GLY A 237 -0.57 3.54 5.09
C GLY A 237 -1.46 2.30 5.09
N GLY A 238 -2.54 2.32 5.87
CA GLY A 238 -3.50 1.22 5.95
C GLY A 238 -4.34 1.03 4.68
N VAL A 239 -4.84 2.10 4.06
CA VAL A 239 -5.63 2.00 2.83
C VAL A 239 -4.76 1.61 1.64
N VAL A 240 -3.50 2.07 1.58
CA VAL A 240 -2.57 1.63 0.53
C VAL A 240 -2.14 0.18 0.74
N GLY A 241 -2.02 -0.28 1.99
CA GLY A 241 -1.95 -1.70 2.31
C GLY A 241 -3.16 -2.47 1.77
N PHE A 242 -4.38 -2.01 2.07
CA PHE A 242 -5.62 -2.59 1.55
C PHE A 242 -5.63 -2.68 0.03
N GLN A 243 -5.21 -1.61 -0.63
CA GLN A 243 -5.09 -1.56 -2.08
C GLN A 243 -4.06 -2.57 -2.62
N ALA A 244 -2.89 -2.64 -2.00
CA ALA A 244 -1.85 -3.61 -2.35
C ALA A 244 -2.31 -5.07 -2.19
N GLY A 245 -3.35 -5.34 -1.39
CA GLY A 245 -3.89 -6.67 -1.17
C GLY A 245 -4.78 -7.18 -2.30
N PHE A 246 -5.52 -6.28 -2.95
CA PHE A 246 -6.46 -6.65 -4.02
C PHE A 246 -5.98 -6.29 -5.43
N GLU A 247 -5.08 -5.32 -5.55
CA GLU A 247 -4.55 -4.93 -6.86
C GLU A 247 -3.71 -6.06 -7.45
N ARG A 248 -3.83 -6.25 -8.76
CA ARG A 248 -2.95 -7.18 -9.50
C ARG A 248 -1.58 -6.57 -9.83
N LEU A 249 -1.02 -5.82 -8.88
CA LEU A 249 0.35 -5.27 -8.93
C LEU A 249 1.26 -6.01 -7.95
N ASP A 250 2.56 -5.71 -8.03
CA ASP A 250 3.50 -6.10 -7.00
C ASP A 250 3.19 -5.29 -5.72
N PRO A 251 2.81 -5.92 -4.60
CA PRO A 251 2.42 -5.21 -3.38
C PRO A 251 3.52 -4.30 -2.85
N PHE A 252 4.79 -4.65 -3.10
CA PHE A 252 5.93 -3.82 -2.76
C PHE A 252 5.87 -2.47 -3.48
N ASP A 253 5.60 -2.47 -4.79
CA ASP A 253 5.55 -1.24 -5.59
C ASP A 253 4.39 -0.32 -5.14
N VAL A 254 3.26 -0.90 -4.69
CA VAL A 254 2.12 -0.16 -4.15
C VAL A 254 2.45 0.43 -2.77
N ILE A 255 2.98 -0.38 -1.84
CA ILE A 255 3.38 0.08 -0.49
C ILE A 255 4.51 1.12 -0.56
N MET A 256 5.40 1.02 -1.54
CA MET A 256 6.48 2.00 -1.73
C MET A 256 5.98 3.43 -1.93
N PHE A 257 4.74 3.63 -2.41
CA PHE A 257 4.12 4.95 -2.50
C PHE A 257 4.02 5.61 -1.11
N VAL A 258 3.37 4.94 -0.15
CA VAL A 258 3.23 5.48 1.22
C VAL A 258 4.53 5.46 2.00
N MET A 259 5.44 4.52 1.72
CA MET A 259 6.79 4.56 2.31
C MET A 259 7.53 5.83 1.89
N ALA A 260 7.53 6.16 0.60
CA ALA A 260 8.19 7.37 0.11
C ALA A 260 7.52 8.65 0.63
N GLU A 261 6.18 8.66 0.73
CA GLU A 261 5.42 9.80 1.21
C GLU A 261 5.56 10.02 2.72
N PHE A 262 5.28 9.02 3.55
CA PHE A 262 5.05 9.19 4.99
C PHE A 262 6.11 8.55 5.90
N GLU A 263 7.00 7.71 5.34
CA GLU A 263 8.08 7.10 6.11
C GLU A 263 9.42 7.75 5.84
N LEU A 264 9.73 7.98 4.57
CA LEU A 264 11.07 8.36 4.08
C LEU A 264 11.23 9.85 3.79
N GLY A 265 10.17 10.66 3.92
CA GLY A 265 10.22 12.11 3.67
C GLY A 265 10.51 12.51 2.22
N ILE A 266 10.35 11.61 1.25
CA ILE A 266 10.66 11.88 -0.16
C ILE A 266 9.58 12.76 -0.80
N GLY A 267 8.31 12.54 -0.45
CA GLY A 267 7.16 13.21 -1.08
C GLY A 267 7.03 12.80 -2.55
N VAL A 268 6.10 11.91 -2.85
CA VAL A 268 5.80 11.42 -4.19
C VAL A 268 4.54 12.04 -4.76
N SER A 269 3.61 12.46 -3.91
CA SER A 269 2.42 13.20 -4.30
C SER A 269 2.75 14.67 -4.58
N PRO A 270 2.06 15.33 -5.52
CA PRO A 270 2.17 16.77 -5.70
C PRO A 270 1.36 17.58 -4.68
N PHE A 271 0.61 16.92 -3.79
CA PHE A 271 -0.42 17.55 -2.95
C PHE A 271 0.07 17.80 -1.52
N ILE A 272 0.89 16.91 -0.98
CA ILE A 272 1.42 16.98 0.37
C ILE A 272 2.95 16.83 0.35
N PRO A 273 3.68 17.52 1.24
CA PRO A 273 5.10 17.29 1.41
C PRO A 273 5.33 15.91 2.06
N GLY A 274 6.46 15.30 1.75
CA GLY A 274 6.84 14.05 2.41
C GLY A 274 7.04 14.23 3.90
N GLU A 275 6.58 13.26 4.68
CA GLU A 275 6.72 13.19 6.12
C GLU A 275 7.71 12.09 6.53
N TRP A 276 8.29 12.22 7.72
CA TRP A 276 9.24 11.26 8.27
C TRP A 276 8.60 10.47 9.41
N ARG A 277 8.65 9.14 9.29
CA ARG A 277 8.21 8.18 10.34
C ARG A 277 6.77 8.35 10.84
N GLN A 278 5.86 8.77 9.97
CA GLN A 278 4.43 8.95 10.31
C GLN A 278 3.57 7.72 9.98
N LEU A 279 4.12 6.73 9.27
CA LEU A 279 3.41 5.47 9.07
C LEU A 279 3.27 4.67 10.36
N ASP A 280 2.26 3.82 10.37
CA ASP A 280 2.08 2.74 11.35
C ASP A 280 2.28 1.40 10.62
N PRO A 281 3.43 0.72 10.80
CA PRO A 281 3.74 -0.53 10.10
C PRO A 281 2.64 -1.59 10.30
N GLU A 282 2.04 -1.64 11.49
CA GLU A 282 0.94 -2.56 11.78
C GLU A 282 -0.24 -2.33 10.85
N ARG A 283 -0.65 -1.07 10.68
CA ARG A 283 -1.79 -0.74 9.82
C ARG A 283 -1.52 -1.05 8.36
N VAL A 284 -0.29 -0.90 7.89
CA VAL A 284 0.09 -1.22 6.50
C VAL A 284 -0.15 -2.71 6.23
N PHE A 285 0.36 -3.60 7.08
CA PHE A 285 0.23 -5.05 6.85
C PHE A 285 -1.15 -5.59 7.24
N ALA A 286 -1.83 -5.02 8.24
CA ALA A 286 -3.25 -5.30 8.50
C ALA A 286 -4.12 -4.90 7.30
N GLY A 287 -3.79 -3.77 6.66
CA GLY A 287 -4.40 -3.36 5.40
C GLY A 287 -4.16 -4.39 4.30
N LEU A 288 -2.91 -4.83 4.11
CA LEU A 288 -2.57 -5.84 3.10
C LEU A 288 -3.35 -7.14 3.27
N GLU A 289 -3.48 -7.63 4.50
CA GLU A 289 -4.34 -8.78 4.82
C GLU A 289 -5.81 -8.47 4.49
N HIS A 290 -6.32 -7.32 4.94
CA HIS A 290 -7.70 -6.91 4.67
C HIS A 290 -8.01 -6.92 3.16
N GLY A 291 -7.13 -6.36 2.34
CA GLY A 291 -7.26 -6.30 0.90
C GLY A 291 -7.17 -7.67 0.22
N SER A 292 -6.39 -8.60 0.78
CA SER A 292 -6.19 -9.93 0.19
C SER A 292 -7.45 -10.79 0.10
N HIS A 293 -8.51 -10.41 0.81
CA HIS A 293 -9.82 -11.08 0.79
C HIS A 293 -10.75 -10.55 -0.30
N VAL A 294 -10.48 -9.37 -0.85
CA VAL A 294 -11.33 -8.72 -1.85
C VAL A 294 -11.25 -9.50 -3.16
N ASN A 295 -12.41 -9.78 -3.75
CA ASN A 295 -12.51 -10.70 -4.89
C ASN A 295 -12.26 -10.06 -6.27
N THR A 296 -12.02 -8.74 -6.31
CA THR A 296 -11.82 -7.97 -7.53
C THR A 296 -10.85 -6.81 -7.32
N ASP A 297 -10.32 -6.28 -8.41
CA ASP A 297 -9.50 -5.07 -8.39
C ASP A 297 -10.41 -3.83 -8.35
N LEU A 298 -10.58 -3.22 -7.17
CA LEU A 298 -11.52 -2.10 -6.96
C LEU A 298 -11.12 -0.81 -7.68
N ILE A 299 -9.88 -0.70 -8.15
CA ILE A 299 -9.41 0.47 -8.89
C ILE A 299 -9.62 0.23 -10.39
N ARG A 300 -9.18 -0.93 -10.89
CA ARG A 300 -9.16 -1.23 -12.34
C ARG A 300 -10.47 -1.80 -12.88
N ASP A 301 -11.13 -2.65 -12.12
CA ASP A 301 -12.15 -3.58 -12.67
C ASP A 301 -13.61 -3.17 -12.33
N ILE A 302 -13.83 -2.13 -11.52
CA ILE A 302 -15.18 -1.63 -11.20
C ILE A 302 -15.34 -0.17 -11.64
N ASP A 303 -16.54 0.27 -12.01
CA ASP A 303 -16.89 1.69 -12.03
C ASP A 303 -17.69 2.02 -10.76
N PRO A 304 -17.18 2.88 -9.85
CA PRO A 304 -17.92 3.29 -8.65
C PRO A 304 -19.33 3.85 -8.94
N TRP A 305 -19.54 4.45 -10.11
CA TRP A 305 -20.85 4.99 -10.50
C TRP A 305 -21.94 3.93 -10.60
N ASP A 306 -21.60 2.69 -10.97
CA ASP A 306 -22.53 1.56 -11.03
C ASP A 306 -23.02 1.13 -9.65
N HIS A 307 -22.34 1.58 -8.58
CA HIS A 307 -22.57 1.13 -7.20
C HIS A 307 -22.96 2.26 -6.24
N PHE A 308 -22.86 3.53 -6.64
CA PHE A 308 -23.10 4.64 -5.72
C PHE A 308 -24.51 4.68 -5.12
N SER A 309 -25.53 4.25 -5.86
CA SER A 309 -26.91 4.18 -5.34
C SER A 309 -27.13 3.00 -4.39
N ASP A 310 -26.27 1.98 -4.41
CA ASP A 310 -26.43 0.78 -3.60
C ASP A 310 -26.08 1.08 -2.13
N PRO A 311 -26.72 0.40 -1.16
CA PRO A 311 -26.30 0.44 0.25
C PRO A 311 -24.84 0.03 0.39
N LEU A 312 -24.03 0.79 1.12
CA LEU A 312 -22.59 0.55 1.27
C LEU A 312 -22.28 -0.87 1.77
N ALA A 313 -23.10 -1.41 2.67
CA ALA A 313 -22.96 -2.78 3.16
C ALA A 313 -23.12 -3.83 2.04
N VAL A 314 -24.03 -3.61 1.09
CA VAL A 314 -24.24 -4.49 -0.07
C VAL A 314 -23.06 -4.42 -1.03
N VAL A 315 -22.49 -3.21 -1.24
CA VAL A 315 -21.29 -3.04 -2.07
C VAL A 315 -20.09 -3.78 -1.45
N ARG A 316 -19.90 -3.68 -0.13
CA ARG A 316 -18.84 -4.42 0.58
C ARG A 316 -19.01 -5.93 0.47
N ASP A 317 -20.23 -6.44 0.69
CA ASP A 317 -20.53 -7.87 0.56
C ASP A 317 -20.28 -8.39 -0.87
N ARG A 318 -20.74 -7.65 -1.89
CA ARG A 318 -20.54 -7.96 -3.31
C ARG A 318 -19.06 -8.18 -3.66
N PHE A 319 -18.18 -7.37 -3.09
CA PHE A 319 -16.74 -7.43 -3.36
C PHE A 319 -15.93 -8.20 -2.32
N ALA A 320 -16.62 -8.91 -1.40
CA ALA A 320 -16.00 -9.67 -0.31
C ALA A 320 -15.04 -8.82 0.55
N ILE A 321 -15.39 -7.55 0.80
CA ILE A 321 -14.62 -6.66 1.69
C ILE A 321 -15.05 -6.95 3.13
N PRO A 322 -14.20 -7.58 3.97
CA PRO A 322 -14.58 -7.93 5.33
C PRO A 322 -14.64 -6.67 6.22
N ALA A 323 -15.20 -6.81 7.42
CA ALA A 323 -15.19 -5.72 8.38
C ALA A 323 -13.75 -5.48 8.89
N ARG A 324 -13.28 -4.23 8.82
CA ARG A 324 -11.94 -3.83 9.27
C ARG A 324 -11.68 -4.07 10.77
N GLY A 325 -12.73 -4.10 11.59
CA GLY A 325 -12.61 -4.25 13.05
C GLY A 325 -12.04 -3.02 13.78
N ARG A 326 -11.86 -1.89 13.09
CA ARG A 326 -11.38 -0.61 13.63
C ARG A 326 -12.13 0.56 12.99
N SER A 327 -12.41 1.60 13.77
CA SER A 327 -12.97 2.85 13.26
C SER A 327 -11.92 3.71 12.53
N PRO A 328 -12.31 4.43 11.46
CA PRO A 328 -11.41 5.33 10.75
C PRO A 328 -10.93 6.48 11.64
N GLN A 329 -9.69 6.92 11.45
CA GLN A 329 -9.08 8.05 12.18
C GLN A 329 -8.81 9.21 11.23
N TYR A 330 -9.12 10.42 11.66
CA TYR A 330 -8.97 11.62 10.84
C TYR A 330 -8.04 12.59 11.57
N PRO A 331 -7.30 13.44 10.83
CA PRO A 331 -6.53 14.51 11.44
C PRO A 331 -7.42 15.36 12.37
N GLU A 332 -6.87 15.87 13.47
CA GLU A 332 -7.61 16.81 14.30
C GLU A 332 -7.93 18.08 13.49
N PRO A 333 -9.09 18.72 13.70
CA PRO A 333 -9.40 19.98 13.06
C PRO A 333 -8.28 20.98 13.37
N LEU A 334 -7.74 21.65 12.36
CA LEU A 334 -6.77 22.72 12.58
C LEU A 334 -7.38 23.71 13.57
N ALA A 335 -6.73 23.90 14.72
CA ALA A 335 -7.15 24.90 15.69
C ALA A 335 -7.17 26.25 14.98
N VAL A 336 -8.37 26.81 14.80
CA VAL A 336 -8.55 28.15 14.27
C VAL A 336 -8.01 29.10 15.33
N ASN A 337 -6.76 29.53 15.18
CA ASN A 337 -6.25 30.66 15.96
C ASN A 337 -7.09 31.89 15.57
N HIS A 338 -7.99 32.28 16.46
CA HIS A 338 -8.81 33.48 16.35
C HIS A 338 -8.00 34.77 16.47
#